data_AF-A0AA43A5E1-F1
#
_entry.id   AF-A0AA43A5E1-F1
#
_cell.length_a   1.000
_cell.length_b   1.000
_cell.length_c   1.000
_cell.angle_alpha   90.00
_cell.angle_beta   90.00
_cell.angle_gamma   90.00
#
_symmetry.space_group_name_H-M   'P 1'
#
loop_
_entity.id
_entity.type
_entity.pdbx_description
1 polymer ?
#
loop_
_entity_poly.entity_id
_entity_poly.type
_entity_poly.pdbx_seq_one_letter_code
_entity_poly.pdbx_strand_id
1 'polypeptide(L)'
;QAMIYIILPQAFKRTLPPLAGQFISLIKDSSLVSIIAITDLTKSGREVITSTFATFEIWFVVAFLYLMLTSVLSQVIAWVERRLAVSD
;
A
#
# COMPACT_ATOMS: atom_id res chain seq x y z
N GLN A 1 -38.57 9.07 -17.76
CA GLN A 1 -37.79 10.25 -17.31
C GLN A 1 -37.26 10.12 -15.87
N ALA A 2 -37.91 9.40 -14.96
CA ALA A 2 -37.45 9.21 -13.58
C ALA A 2 -36.10 8.46 -13.40
N MET A 3 -35.75 7.53 -14.29
CA MET A 3 -34.49 6.76 -14.17
C MET A 3 -33.23 7.64 -14.19
N ILE A 4 -33.20 8.68 -15.02
CA ILE A 4 -31.99 9.48 -15.25
C ILE A 4 -31.81 10.54 -14.16
N TYR A 5 -32.90 11.19 -13.74
CA TYR A 5 -32.82 12.33 -12.82
C TYR A 5 -32.91 11.94 -11.33
N ILE A 6 -33.47 10.76 -11.02
CA ILE A 6 -33.73 10.36 -9.62
C ILE A 6 -32.91 9.13 -9.26
N ILE A 7 -33.02 8.07 -10.06
CA ILE A 7 -32.45 6.76 -9.70
C ILE A 7 -30.94 6.73 -9.98
N LEU A 8 -30.49 7.25 -11.12
CA LEU A 8 -29.08 7.33 -11.49
C LEU A 8 -28.21 8.09 -10.46
N PRO A 9 -28.53 9.33 -10.05
CA PRO A 9 -27.71 10.05 -9.08
C PRO A 9 -27.77 9.44 -7.66
N GLN A 10 -28.90 8.82 -7.28
CA GLN A 10 -29.00 8.10 -6.01
C GLN A 10 -28.21 6.79 -6.02
N ALA A 11 -28.29 6.02 -7.10
CA ALA A 11 -27.52 4.80 -7.29
C ALA A 11 -26.02 5.10 -7.29
N PHE A 12 -25.58 6.15 -7.99
CA PHE A 12 -24.17 6.58 -8.01
C PHE A 12 -23.66 6.93 -6.61
N LYS A 13 -24.43 7.70 -5.82
CA LYS A 13 -24.07 8.02 -4.42
C LYS A 13 -23.98 6.80 -3.51
N ARG A 14 -24.71 5.72 -3.82
CA ARG A 14 -24.75 4.50 -3.01
C ARG A 14 -23.72 3.45 -3.44
N THR A 15 -23.33 3.43 -4.71
CA THR A 15 -22.37 2.47 -5.27
C THR A 15 -20.93 2.99 -5.30
N LEU A 16 -20.71 4.31 -5.36
CA LEU A 16 -19.37 4.91 -5.26
C LEU A 16 -18.61 4.54 -3.97
N PRO A 17 -19.22 4.60 -2.77
CA PRO A 17 -18.52 4.27 -1.53
C PRO A 17 -17.99 2.83 -1.49
N PRO A 18 -18.78 1.78 -1.79
CA PRO A 18 -18.27 0.41 -1.81
C PRO A 18 -17.30 0.12 -2.98
N LEU A 19 -17.42 0.81 -4.12
CA LEU A 19 -16.45 0.67 -5.22
C LEU A 19 -15.08 1.23 -4.83
N ALA A 20 -15.06 2.36 -4.14
CA ALA A 20 -13.84 2.93 -3.58
C ALA A 20 -13.22 1.95 -2.56
N GLY A 21 -14.07 1.38 -1.69
CA GLY A 21 -13.76 0.26 -0.79
C GLY A 21 -12.98 -0.88 -1.46
N GLN A 22 -13.54 -1.42 -2.55
CA GLN A 22 -12.91 -2.48 -3.33
C GLN A 22 -11.63 -2.03 -4.03
N PHE A 23 -11.55 -0.78 -4.51
CA PHE A 23 -10.33 -0.24 -5.10
C PHE A 23 -9.15 -0.22 -4.11
N ILE A 24 -9.40 0.12 -2.84
CA ILE A 24 -8.37 0.06 -1.80
C ILE A 24 -7.98 -1.37 -1.49
N SER A 25 -8.98 -2.26 -1.41
CA SER A 25 -8.71 -3.67 -1.19
C SER A 25 -7.88 -4.24 -2.33
N LEU A 26 -8.10 -3.81 -3.58
CA LEU A 26 -7.27 -4.19 -4.74
C LEU A 26 -5.86 -3.61 -4.68
N ILE A 27 -5.68 -2.36 -4.22
CA ILE A 27 -4.34 -1.79 -3.95
C ILE A 27 -3.65 -2.57 -2.81
N LYS A 28 -4.41 -3.04 -1.83
CA LYS A 28 -3.93 -3.89 -0.75
C LYS A 28 -3.66 -5.33 -1.20
N ASP A 29 -4.41 -5.88 -2.14
CA ASP A 29 -4.13 -7.17 -2.76
C ASP A 29 -2.90 -7.06 -3.68
N SER A 30 -2.64 -5.87 -4.23
CA SER A 30 -1.35 -5.50 -4.83
C SER A 30 -0.20 -5.42 -3.79
N SER A 31 -0.44 -5.64 -2.49
CA SER A 31 0.63 -5.81 -1.48
C SER A 31 1.59 -6.96 -1.76
N LEU A 32 1.30 -7.80 -2.77
CA LEU A 32 2.29 -8.63 -3.45
C LEU A 32 3.59 -7.84 -3.71
N VAL A 33 3.49 -6.57 -4.13
CA VAL A 33 4.62 -5.67 -4.34
C VAL A 33 5.43 -5.41 -3.07
N SER A 34 4.77 -5.27 -1.90
CA SER A 34 5.46 -5.08 -0.62
C SER A 34 6.24 -6.34 -0.23
N ILE A 35 5.61 -7.52 -0.36
CA ILE A 35 6.26 -8.80 -0.08
C ILE A 35 7.44 -9.05 -1.05
N ILE A 36 7.27 -8.74 -2.33
CA ILE A 36 8.33 -8.84 -3.34
C ILE A 36 9.48 -7.89 -2.99
N ALA A 37 9.20 -6.62 -2.68
CA ALA A 37 10.22 -5.62 -2.34
C ALA A 37 11.03 -5.98 -1.09
N ILE A 38 10.36 -6.49 -0.05
CA ILE A 38 10.97 -7.04 1.17
C ILE A 38 11.92 -8.20 0.84
N THR A 39 11.47 -9.10 -0.03
CA THR A 39 12.24 -10.28 -0.43
C THR A 39 13.47 -9.89 -1.25
N ASP A 40 13.32 -8.94 -2.17
CA ASP A 40 14.42 -8.41 -3.01
C ASP A 40 15.45 -7.64 -2.18
N LEU A 41 14.99 -6.82 -1.24
CA LEU A 41 15.87 -6.07 -0.34
C LEU A 41 16.70 -7.00 0.53
N THR A 42 16.09 -8.07 1.06
CA THR A 42 16.79 -9.06 1.89
C THR A 42 17.75 -9.93 1.06
N LYS A 43 17.44 -10.20 -0.22
CA LYS A 43 18.36 -10.89 -1.13
C LYS A 43 19.56 -10.02 -1.45
N SER A 44 19.32 -8.76 -1.85
CA SER A 44 20.37 -7.79 -2.16
C SER A 44 21.26 -7.53 -0.94
N GLY A 45 20.68 -7.39 0.25
CA GLY A 45 21.44 -7.24 1.50
C GLY A 45 22.36 -8.44 1.76
N ARG A 46 21.89 -9.67 1.54
CA ARG A 46 22.71 -10.89 1.68
C ARG A 46 23.86 -10.94 0.68
N GLU A 47 23.63 -10.55 -0.57
CA GLU A 47 24.67 -10.49 -1.60
C GLU A 47 25.79 -9.51 -1.22
N VAL A 48 25.43 -8.32 -0.72
CA VAL A 48 26.41 -7.32 -0.25
C VAL A 48 27.15 -7.81 0.99
N ILE A 49 26.49 -8.55 1.90
CA ILE A 49 27.14 -9.16 3.08
C ILE A 49 28.18 -10.17 2.64
N THR A 50 27.86 -11.03 1.67
CA THR A 50 28.80 -12.03 1.14
C THR A 50 29.98 -11.37 0.43
N SER A 51 29.79 -10.21 -0.21
CA SER A 51 30.87 -9.48 -0.90
C SER A 51 31.76 -8.64 0.03
N THR A 52 31.21 -8.09 1.10
CA THR A 52 31.89 -7.08 1.93
C THR A 52 32.30 -7.64 3.30
N PHE A 53 31.74 -8.77 3.72
CA PHE A 53 31.84 -9.35 5.07
C PHE A 53 31.43 -8.41 6.23
N ALA A 54 30.92 -7.21 5.91
CA ALA A 54 30.45 -6.19 6.86
C ALA A 54 28.99 -6.44 7.27
N THR A 55 28.74 -7.58 7.92
CA THR A 55 27.40 -8.03 8.30
C THR A 55 26.63 -6.98 9.12
N PHE A 56 27.26 -6.40 10.14
CA PHE A 56 26.56 -5.53 11.09
C PHE A 56 26.06 -4.22 10.44
N GLU A 57 26.88 -3.56 9.64
CA GLU A 57 26.52 -2.32 8.93
C GLU A 57 25.39 -2.55 7.93
N ILE A 58 25.44 -3.66 7.19
CA ILE A 58 24.45 -3.97 6.16
C ILE A 58 23.10 -4.32 6.78
N TRP A 59 23.07 -5.09 7.88
CA TRP A 59 21.82 -5.35 8.60
C TRP A 59 21.19 -4.06 9.14
N PHE A 60 22.00 -3.09 9.58
CA PHE A 60 21.51 -1.77 10.00
C PHE A 60 20.87 -1.01 8.83
N VAL A 61 21.52 -1.00 7.66
CA VAL A 61 20.99 -0.37 6.44
C VAL A 61 19.71 -1.06 5.97
N VAL A 62 19.69 -2.39 5.95
CA VAL A 62 18.50 -3.18 5.59
C VAL A 62 17.35 -2.88 6.55
N ALA A 63 17.59 -2.86 7.86
CA ALA A 63 16.57 -2.52 8.85
C ALA A 63 16.02 -1.10 8.67
N PHE A 64 16.90 -0.13 8.37
CA PHE A 64 16.49 1.24 8.08
C PHE A 64 15.62 1.33 6.82
N LEU A 65 16.02 0.66 5.73
CA LEU A 65 15.24 0.60 4.48
C LEU A 65 13.89 -0.10 4.68
N TYR A 66 13.84 -1.15 5.50
CA TYR A 66 12.58 -1.79 5.90
C TYR A 66 11.65 -0.84 6.64
N LEU A 67 12.19 -0.08 7.59
CA LEU A 67 11.42 0.90 8.35
C LEU A 67 10.91 2.03 7.44
N MET A 68 11.74 2.49 6.51
CA MET A 68 11.35 3.48 5.50
C MET A 68 10.23 2.95 4.60
N LEU A 69 10.37 1.75 4.05
CA LEU A 69 9.36 1.12 3.20
C LEU A 69 8.04 0.93 3.94
N THR A 70 8.09 0.39 5.16
CA THR A 70 6.91 0.16 6.00
C THR A 70 6.24 1.48 6.39
N SER A 71 7.02 2.52 6.70
CA SER A 71 6.49 3.84 7.03
C SER A 71 5.82 4.51 5.84
N VAL A 72 6.43 4.43 4.64
CA VAL A 72 5.83 4.97 3.40
C VAL A 72 4.53 4.26 3.08
N LEU A 73 4.51 2.92 3.14
CA LEU A 73 3.30 2.13 2.93
C LEU A 73 2.21 2.47 3.95
N SER A 74 2.57 2.58 5.24
CA SER A 74 1.64 2.95 6.30
C SER A 74 1.06 4.35 6.07
N GLN A 75 1.88 5.33 5.65
CA GLN A 75 1.41 6.67 5.33
C GLN A 75 0.52 6.72 4.10
N VAL A 76 0.84 5.95 3.05
CA VAL A 76 -0.02 5.83 1.85
C VAL A 76 -1.37 5.24 2.24
N ILE A 77 -1.37 4.17 3.04
CA ILE A 77 -2.60 3.55 3.53
C ILE A 77 -3.40 4.54 4.39
N ALA A 78 -2.76 5.23 5.34
CA ALA A 78 -3.41 6.22 6.19
C ALA A 78 -3.94 7.43 5.39
N TRP A 79 -3.25 7.84 4.33
CA TRP A 79 -3.71 8.90 3.42
C TRP A 79 -4.91 8.47 2.60
N VAL A 80 -4.88 7.23 2.09
CA VAL A 80 -6.01 6.62 1.39
C VAL A 80 -7.21 6.52 2.35
N GLU A 81 -7.02 5.92 3.54
CA GLU A 81 -8.06 5.82 4.58
C GLU A 81 -8.64 7.19 4.95
N ARG A 82 -7.82 8.21 5.17
CA ARG A 82 -8.31 9.58 5.45
C ARG A 82 -9.11 10.19 4.31
N ARG A 83 -8.78 9.91 3.05
CA ARG A 83 -9.58 10.37 1.91
C ARG A 83 -10.94 9.67 1.81
N LEU A 84 -11.08 8.51 2.44
CA LEU A 84 -12.27 7.67 2.36
C LEU A 84 -13.14 7.75 3.62
N ALA A 85 -12.51 8.00 4.77
CA ALA A 85 -13.17 8.22 6.06
C ALA A 85 -13.88 9.58 6.16
N VAL A 86 -13.81 10.44 5.13
CA VAL A 86 -14.67 11.64 4.99
C VAL A 86 -16.13 11.27 4.64
N SER A 87 -16.51 9.99 4.77
CA SER A 87 -17.87 9.51 4.55
C SER A 87 -18.33 8.52 5.64
N ASP A 88 -17.91 8.73 6.88
CA ASP A 88 -18.77 8.43 8.05
C ASP A 88 -19.54 9.71 8.43
#